data_AF-E6MLR1-F1
#
_entry.id   AF-E6MLR1-F1
#
_cell.length_a   1.000
_cell.length_b   1.000
_cell.length_c   1.000
_cell.angle_alpha   90.00
_cell.angle_beta   90.00
_cell.angle_gamma   90.00
#
_symmetry.space_group_name_H-M   'P 1'
#
loop_
_entity.id
_entity.type
_entity.pdbx_description
1 polymer ?
#
loop_
_entity_poly.entity_id
_entity_poly.type
_entity_poly.pdbx_seq_one_letter_code
_entity_poly.pdbx_strand_id
1 'polypeptide(L)'
;MISEQQEKNIVSLYKEQRYSIADIMRKTNVGSAQTIYKVLEKHGVRRQRRSKQIRKISVCLDEKTDEILRAIKPRNISDFVCNLIKKCAVV
;
A
#
# COMPACT_ATOMS: atom_id res chain seq x y z
N MET A 1 -17.42 -18.85 -5.66
CA MET A 1 -16.42 -18.86 -6.76
C MET A 1 -16.18 -17.42 -7.16
N ILE A 2 -14.93 -16.96 -7.23
CA ILE A 2 -14.61 -15.60 -7.71
C ILE A 2 -14.51 -15.66 -9.24
N SER A 3 -15.08 -14.70 -9.96
CA SER A 3 -14.97 -14.65 -11.42
C SER A 3 -13.57 -14.20 -11.85
N GLU A 4 -13.13 -14.57 -13.05
CA GLU A 4 -11.84 -14.09 -13.59
C GLU A 4 -11.73 -12.57 -13.63
N GLN A 5 -12.85 -11.88 -13.89
CA GLN A 5 -12.89 -10.42 -13.87
C GLN A 5 -12.64 -9.86 -12.46
N GLN A 6 -13.23 -10.48 -11.44
CA GLN A 6 -12.95 -10.10 -10.05
C GLN A 6 -11.50 -10.39 -9.68
N GLU A 7 -10.91 -11.51 -10.12
CA GLU A 7 -9.49 -11.80 -9.89
C GLU A 7 -8.59 -10.73 -10.49
N LYS A 8 -8.81 -10.34 -11.75
CA LYS A 8 -8.06 -9.26 -12.42
C LYS A 8 -8.21 -7.93 -11.69
N ASN A 9 -9.42 -7.58 -11.25
CA ASN A 9 -9.67 -6.36 -10.49
C ASN A 9 -8.93 -6.36 -9.13
N ILE A 10 -8.91 -7.49 -8.42
CA ILE A 10 -8.16 -7.65 -7.16
C ILE A 10 -6.66 -7.40 -7.39
N VAL A 11 -6.09 -8.02 -8.42
CA VAL A 11 -4.66 -7.89 -8.74
C VAL A 11 -4.33 -6.44 -9.14
N SER A 12 -5.17 -5.79 -9.95
CA SER A 12 -4.99 -4.39 -10.33
C SER A 12 -5.00 -3.47 -9.11
N LEU A 13 -6.05 -3.56 -8.29
CA LEU A 13 -6.21 -2.73 -7.09
C LEU A 13 -5.09 -2.95 -6.06
N TYR A 14 -4.57 -4.18 -5.97
CA TYR A 14 -3.43 -4.49 -5.11
C TYR A 14 -2.14 -3.85 -5.63
N LYS A 15 -1.90 -3.90 -6.95
CA LYS A 15 -0.72 -3.30 -7.58
C LYS A 15 -0.72 -1.77 -7.53
N GLU A 16 -1.89 -1.13 -7.53
CA GLU A 16 -2.02 0.32 -7.35
C GLU A 16 -1.49 0.82 -5.99
N GLN A 17 -1.37 -0.07 -4.99
CA GLN A 17 -0.86 0.20 -3.62
C GLN A 17 -1.62 1.29 -2.82
N ARG A 18 -2.62 1.93 -3.43
CA ARG A 18 -3.49 2.95 -2.82
C ARG A 18 -4.50 2.35 -1.83
N TYR A 19 -4.92 1.11 -2.03
CA TYR A 19 -6.03 0.50 -1.30
C TYR A 19 -5.58 -0.54 -0.29
N SER A 20 -6.12 -0.48 0.93
CA SER A 20 -5.93 -1.55 1.91
C SER A 20 -6.64 -2.84 1.47
N ILE A 21 -6.25 -3.99 2.05
CA ILE A 21 -6.95 -5.25 1.78
C ILE A 21 -8.45 -5.10 2.08
N ALA A 22 -8.81 -4.39 3.15
CA ALA A 22 -10.21 -4.09 3.49
C ALA A 22 -10.89 -3.20 2.43
N ASP A 23 -10.19 -2.25 1.82
CA ASP A 23 -10.71 -1.44 0.71
C ASP A 23 -10.91 -2.28 -0.54
N ILE A 24 -9.96 -3.17 -0.85
CA ILE A 24 -10.05 -4.07 -2.00
C ILE A 24 -11.22 -5.04 -1.79
N MET A 25 -11.42 -5.57 -0.58
CA MET A 25 -12.59 -6.39 -0.23
C MET A 25 -13.90 -5.66 -0.52
N ARG A 26 -14.03 -4.42 -0.05
CA ARG A 26 -15.21 -3.58 -0.30
C ARG A 26 -15.43 -3.30 -1.79
N LYS A 27 -14.37 -2.95 -2.53
CA LYS A 27 -14.45 -2.60 -3.96
C LYS A 27 -14.74 -3.80 -4.86
N THR A 28 -14.31 -4.99 -4.47
CA THR A 28 -14.46 -6.23 -5.26
C THR A 28 -15.62 -7.11 -4.79
N ASN A 29 -16.33 -6.68 -3.75
CA ASN A 29 -17.38 -7.41 -3.05
C ASN A 29 -16.92 -8.81 -2.58
N VAL A 30 -15.67 -8.90 -2.11
CA VAL A 30 -15.10 -10.15 -1.60
C VAL A 30 -15.20 -10.14 -0.07
N GLY A 31 -15.99 -11.06 0.48
CA GLY A 31 -16.25 -11.14 1.93
C GLY A 31 -15.09 -11.64 2.79
N SER A 32 -13.98 -12.10 2.19
CA SER A 32 -12.85 -12.66 2.95
C SER A 32 -11.49 -12.20 2.43
N ALA A 33 -10.68 -11.63 3.33
CA ALA A 33 -9.28 -11.29 3.09
C ALA A 33 -8.46 -12.51 2.66
N GLN A 34 -8.76 -13.70 3.21
CA GLN A 34 -8.12 -14.97 2.83
C GLN A 34 -8.25 -15.23 1.33
N THR A 35 -9.39 -14.89 0.76
CA THR A 35 -9.67 -15.13 -0.67
C THR A 35 -8.85 -14.18 -1.54
N ILE A 36 -8.73 -12.90 -1.15
CA ILE A 36 -7.81 -11.97 -1.80
C ILE A 36 -6.39 -12.52 -1.78
N TYR A 37 -5.92 -13.02 -0.64
CA TYR A 37 -4.57 -13.57 -0.54
C TYR A 37 -4.35 -14.80 -1.44
N LYS A 38 -5.34 -15.69 -1.56
CA LYS A 38 -5.30 -16.83 -2.48
C LYS A 38 -5.24 -16.39 -3.95
N VAL A 39 -6.00 -15.36 -4.33
CA VAL A 39 -5.94 -14.79 -5.68
C VAL A 39 -4.56 -14.20 -5.95
N LEU A 40 -4.02 -13.40 -5.03
CA LEU A 40 -2.68 -12.83 -5.18
C LEU A 40 -1.60 -13.91 -5.34
N GLU A 41 -1.70 -14.99 -4.57
CA GLU A 41 -0.80 -16.14 -4.65
C GLU A 41 -0.92 -16.88 -5.98
N LYS A 42 -2.15 -17.16 -6.44
CA LYS A 42 -2.44 -17.76 -7.75
C LYS A 42 -1.83 -16.96 -8.91
N HIS A 43 -1.82 -15.63 -8.79
CA HIS A 43 -1.28 -14.71 -9.79
C HIS A 43 0.22 -14.38 -9.57
N GLY A 44 0.90 -15.08 -8.65
CA GLY A 44 2.33 -14.89 -8.38
C GLY A 44 2.70 -13.53 -7.76
N VAL A 45 1.71 -12.80 -7.24
CA VAL A 45 1.92 -11.48 -6.65
C VAL A 45 2.48 -11.65 -5.24
N ARG A 46 3.78 -11.36 -5.07
CA ARG A 46 4.42 -11.39 -3.76
C ARG A 46 3.74 -10.40 -2.81
N ARG A 47 3.37 -10.88 -1.63
CA ARG A 47 2.83 -10.02 -0.57
C ARG A 47 3.90 -9.03 -0.15
N GLN A 48 3.58 -7.73 -0.23
CA GLN A 48 4.45 -6.70 0.32
C GLN A 48 4.45 -6.81 1.85
N ARG A 49 5.59 -7.23 2.41
CA ARG A 49 5.80 -7.19 3.85
C ARG A 49 6.04 -5.72 4.23
N ARG A 50 5.40 -5.27 5.32
CA ARG A 50 5.77 -4.00 5.94
C ARG A 50 7.26 -4.09 6.31
N SER A 51 8.02 -3.06 5.96
CA SER A 51 9.40 -2.95 6.40
C SER A 51 9.43 -3.00 7.93
N LYS A 52 10.36 -3.77 8.50
CA LYS A 52 10.55 -3.79 9.95
C LYS A 52 10.91 -2.37 10.39
N GLN A 53 10.08 -1.77 11.23
CA GLN A 53 10.38 -0.47 11.82
C GLN A 53 11.45 -0.68 12.90
N ILE A 54 12.63 -0.09 12.69
CA ILE A 54 13.78 -0.26 13.59
C ILE A 54 13.74 0.80 14.70
N ARG A 55 13.31 2.01 14.38
CA ARG A 55 13.26 3.15 15.31
C ARG A 55 12.18 4.14 14.89
N LYS A 56 11.53 4.77 15.88
CA LYS A 56 10.64 5.92 15.68
C LYS A 56 11.43 7.22 15.92
N ILE A 57 11.23 8.20 15.04
CA ILE A 57 11.76 9.56 15.18
C ILE A 57 10.56 10.52 15.14
N SER A 58 10.57 11.55 15.98
CA SER A 58 9.59 12.64 15.91
C SER A 58 10.17 13.76 15.04
N VAL A 59 9.40 14.22 14.05
CA VAL A 59 9.81 15.29 13.14
C VAL A 59 8.72 16.35 13.12
N CYS A 60 9.11 17.61 13.29
CA CYS A 60 8.22 18.75 13.08
C CYS A 60 8.30 19.16 11.61
N LEU A 61 7.16 19.26 10.94
CA LEU A 61 7.09 19.70 9.55
C LEU A 61 6.94 21.23 9.51
N ASP A 62 7.58 21.88 8.55
CA ASP A 62 7.24 23.26 8.21
C ASP A 62 5.92 23.32 7.42
N GLU A 63 5.37 24.52 7.29
CA GLU A 63 4.06 24.75 6.66
C GLU A 63 4.01 24.19 5.23
N LYS A 64 5.03 24.48 4.41
CA LYS A 64 5.11 24.01 3.02
C LYS A 64 5.20 22.48 2.93
N THR A 65 5.94 21.85 3.84
CA THR A 65 6.09 20.39 3.88
C THR A 65 4.80 19.71 4.32
N ASP A 66 4.05 20.31 5.26
CA ASP A 66 2.72 19.81 5.65
C ASP A 66 1.72 19.91 4.49
N GLU A 67 1.71 21.01 3.74
CA GLU A 67 0.87 21.17 2.55
C GLU A 67 1.17 20.10 1.49
N ILE A 68 2.46 19.86 1.19
CA ILE A 68 2.88 18.81 0.26
C ILE A 68 2.42 17.43 0.75
N LEU A 69 2.60 17.14 2.04
CA LEU A 69 2.19 15.86 2.61
C LEU A 69 0.67 15.66 2.53
N ARG A 70 -0.11 16.72 2.78
CA ARG A 70 -1.58 16.72 2.64
C ARG A 70 -2.04 16.58 1.19
N ALA A 71 -1.30 17.11 0.22
CA ALA A 71 -1.62 16.95 -1.19
C ALA A 71 -1.37 15.52 -1.67
N ILE A 72 -0.24 14.92 -1.26
CA ILE A 72 0.16 13.57 -1.66
C ILE A 72 -0.70 12.49 -0.99
N LYS A 73 -1.15 12.72 0.25
CA LYS A 73 -1.89 11.75 1.09
C LYS A 73 -1.29 10.35 1.02
N PRO A 74 -0.01 10.17 1.40
CA PRO A 74 0.60 8.85 1.37
C PRO A 74 -0.14 7.92 2.32
N ARG A 75 -0.40 6.69 1.87
CA ARG A 75 -1.04 5.66 2.68
C ARG A 75 -0.27 5.35 3.97
N ASN A 76 1.06 5.46 3.93
CA ASN A 76 1.92 5.32 5.09
C ASN A 76 3.01 6.40 5.04
N ILE A 77 2.92 7.38 5.95
CA ILE A 77 3.87 8.49 6.06
C ILE A 77 5.28 7.94 6.35
N SER A 78 5.42 6.93 7.20
CA SER A 78 6.74 6.38 7.56
C SER A 78 7.43 5.72 6.36
N ASP A 79 6.70 4.91 5.58
CA ASP A 79 7.26 4.29 4.37
C ASP A 79 7.60 5.35 3.32
N PHE A 80 6.74 6.37 3.18
CA PHE A 80 6.94 7.48 2.24
C PHE A 80 8.23 8.25 2.55
N VAL A 81 8.40 8.69 3.81
CA VAL A 81 9.59 9.41 4.26
C VAL A 81 10.85 8.54 4.12
N CYS A 82 10.81 7.28 4.55
CA CYS A 82 11.94 6.36 4.39
C CYS A 82 12.35 6.18 2.92
N ASN A 83 11.39 6.07 1.99
CA ASN A 83 11.67 5.92 0.57
C ASN A 83 12.22 7.21 -0.04
N LEU A 84 11.71 8.38 0.36
CA LEU A 84 12.27 9.67 -0.07
C LEU A 84 13.71 9.84 0.41
N ILE A 85 14.00 9.52 1.67
CA ILE A 85 15.38 9.58 2.21
C ILE A 85 16.30 8.67 1.39
N LYS A 86 15.90 7.42 1.12
CA LYS A 86 16.69 6.48 0.31
C LYS A 86 16.93 7.00 -1.11
N LYS A 87 15.91 7.59 -1.75
CA LYS A 87 16.04 8.17 -3.10
C LYS A 87 17.00 9.36 -3.11
N CYS A 88 16.94 10.23 -2.11
CA CYS A 88 17.84 11.38 -2.01
C CYS A 88 19.27 10.99 -1.65
N ALA A 89 19.46 9.92 -0.88
CA ALA A 89 20.76 9.51 -0.39
C ALA A 89 21.68 8.86 -1.45
N VAL A 90 21.18 8.57 -2.66
CA VAL A 90 21.90 7.87 -3.75
C VAL A 90 22.79 6.76 -3.20
N VAL A 91 22.18 5.68 -2.70
CA VAL A 91 22.87 4.44 -2.31
C VAL A 91 22.40 3.31 -3.21
#